data_AF-A0A381ZG31-F1
#
_entry.id   AF-A0A381ZG31-F1
#
_cell.length_a   1.000
_cell.length_b   1.000
_cell.length_c   1.000
_cell.angle_alpha   90.00
_cell.angle_beta   90.00
_cell.angle_gamma   90.00
#
_symmetry.space_group_name_H-M   'P 1'
#
loop_
_entity.id
_entity.type
_entity.pdbx_description
1 polymer ?
#
loop_
_entity_poly.entity_id
_entity_poly.type
_entity_poly.pdbx_seq_one_letter_code
_entity_poly.pdbx_strand_id
1 'polypeptide(L)'
;VSDVQRSAYRQPVTPSGLESIEKGTLTWLDEDMYNNLNTGVLEQYLEEKNLQNSFEISHWDTKKVLIGIAIGAVFSGVTAYIGLKIGLAVSAAWYVAYLLGMALKWSPSEVNISTSATTGATNASIGFIFTFPAIFLLAYSDDYLVGDGHLISSVDTFQLAFIGIIASMFAGFLGVMYFIIFRRVWLVEDPLPMPGFEATLKMLDIASDVSSGAAQAARESLKTVGLWTVLTMGFMFLIDYPLMWGKKIAGIPGSLADWFAMTFSGDDWGIASIYTERWLHQPSRLADGHAPFSGITPYESGNIFSYTFLGVELSPTLLAIGWFMKFRVAFLVSLGSLVAWFYLVPLVIMMDVPVYDPALGQYVPITEYGDLTSLPVYPIVQWKAFSSIVKTIAIGAILGGGIYGLLKMTPTFVNIFSDISSAFSGEKGDEYIEDRGWYEWPLDHIPIFMGIAFLAMILIFWVGGFPVLPAIVFAVVLLSTTFLLGAIAVRVMGETGIEPVSGTSFIVLLILLLVFLNLPMGLTKEESVLMALVGTTVFGSAISLSGTVVGDYKNSLYIGNRPYHIS
;
A
#
# COMPACT_ATOMS: atom_id res chain seq x y z
N VAL A 1 -30.52 -15.88 21.26
CA VAL A 1 -30.32 -16.31 19.85
C VAL A 1 -30.11 -15.05 19.05
N SER A 2 -28.87 -14.56 18.98
CA SER A 2 -28.51 -13.41 18.15
C SER A 2 -28.56 -13.87 16.70
N ASP A 3 -29.48 -13.31 15.93
CA ASP A 3 -29.53 -13.56 14.49
C ASP A 3 -28.19 -13.11 13.88
N VAL A 4 -27.45 -14.05 13.30
CA VAL A 4 -26.15 -13.76 12.70
C VAL A 4 -26.39 -12.83 11.52
N GLN A 5 -25.98 -11.57 11.64
CA GLN A 5 -26.12 -10.60 10.55
C GLN A 5 -25.48 -11.16 9.28
N ARG A 6 -26.26 -11.18 8.19
CA ARG A 6 -25.79 -11.65 6.88
C ARG A 6 -24.70 -10.71 6.37
N SER A 7 -23.45 -11.07 6.58
CA SER A 7 -22.31 -10.46 5.90
C SER A 7 -22.17 -11.04 4.50
N ALA A 8 -21.84 -10.19 3.53
CA ALA A 8 -21.58 -10.61 2.14
C ALA A 8 -20.29 -11.45 2.01
N TYR A 9 -19.45 -11.46 3.05
CA TYR A 9 -18.14 -12.12 3.05
C TYR A 9 -18.13 -13.46 3.79
N ARG A 10 -19.23 -13.81 4.46
CA ARG A 10 -19.36 -15.10 5.15
C ARG A 10 -19.35 -16.25 4.16
N GLN A 11 -18.53 -17.26 4.44
CA GLN A 11 -18.44 -18.48 3.63
C GLN A 11 -19.30 -19.59 4.24
N PRO A 12 -19.74 -20.57 3.42
CA PRO A 12 -20.38 -21.77 3.94
C PRO A 12 -19.37 -22.62 4.73
N VAL A 13 -19.83 -23.24 5.81
CA VAL A 13 -19.03 -24.18 6.61
C VAL A 13 -18.73 -25.46 5.81
N THR A 14 -17.53 -26.02 5.98
CA THR A 14 -17.15 -27.32 5.39
C THR A 14 -17.70 -28.49 6.22
N PRO A 15 -17.99 -29.64 5.61
CA PRO A 15 -18.44 -30.82 6.35
C PRO A 15 -17.45 -31.29 7.43
N SER A 16 -16.15 -31.30 7.12
CA SER A 16 -15.10 -31.70 8.06
C SER A 16 -14.98 -30.72 9.23
N GLY A 17 -15.06 -29.41 8.94
CA GLY A 17 -15.06 -28.38 9.95
C GLY A 17 -16.24 -28.48 10.91
N LEU A 18 -17.44 -28.72 10.37
CA LEU A 18 -18.63 -28.91 11.19
C LEU A 18 -18.47 -30.12 12.13
N GLU A 19 -17.96 -31.24 11.63
CA GLU A 19 -17.67 -32.43 12.42
C GLU A 19 -16.63 -32.15 13.52
N SER A 20 -15.56 -31.42 13.21
CA SER A 20 -14.52 -31.02 14.14
C SER A 20 -15.02 -30.03 15.21
N ILE A 21 -15.94 -29.13 14.86
CA ILE A 21 -16.62 -28.22 15.79
C ILE A 21 -17.52 -29.01 16.75
N GLU A 22 -18.36 -29.91 16.22
CA GLU A 22 -19.28 -30.73 17.03
C GLU A 22 -18.55 -31.65 18.01
N LYS A 23 -17.39 -32.19 17.62
CA LYS A 23 -16.56 -33.04 18.48
C LYS A 23 -15.67 -32.24 19.44
N GLY A 24 -15.57 -30.92 19.27
CA GLY A 24 -14.66 -30.07 20.05
C GLY A 24 -13.18 -30.40 19.85
N THR A 25 -12.81 -31.02 18.73
CA THR A 25 -11.42 -31.45 18.43
C THR A 25 -10.59 -30.35 17.76
N LEU A 26 -11.21 -29.19 17.52
CA LEU A 26 -10.63 -28.10 16.75
C LEU A 26 -9.51 -27.37 17.54
N THR A 27 -8.29 -27.44 17.02
CA THR A 27 -7.10 -26.78 17.58
C THR A 27 -6.70 -25.56 16.75
N TRP A 28 -5.95 -24.65 17.37
CA TRP A 28 -5.31 -23.57 16.63
C TRP A 28 -4.34 -24.14 15.59
N LEU A 29 -4.24 -23.49 14.42
CA LEU A 29 -3.38 -23.93 13.30
C LEU A 29 -3.76 -25.31 12.70
N ASP A 30 -5.03 -25.71 12.80
CA ASP A 30 -5.57 -26.91 12.13
C ASP A 30 -6.12 -26.62 10.71
N GLU A 31 -6.10 -27.60 9.82
CA GLU A 31 -6.60 -27.45 8.44
C GLU A 31 -8.12 -27.17 8.40
N ASP A 32 -8.90 -27.77 9.30
CA ASP A 32 -10.34 -27.50 9.42
C ASP A 32 -10.62 -26.11 10.00
N MET A 33 -9.76 -25.60 10.88
CA MET A 33 -9.83 -24.19 11.33
C MET A 33 -9.67 -23.26 10.13
N TYR A 34 -8.65 -23.52 9.29
CA TYR A 34 -8.34 -22.72 8.12
C TYR A 34 -9.44 -22.75 7.06
N ASN A 35 -9.98 -23.92 6.75
CA ASN A 35 -11.01 -24.04 5.71
C ASN A 35 -12.36 -23.43 6.12
N ASN A 36 -12.54 -23.13 7.41
CA ASN A 36 -13.77 -22.56 7.96
C ASN A 36 -13.61 -21.09 8.40
N LEU A 37 -12.55 -20.42 7.95
CA LEU A 37 -12.35 -19.00 8.18
C LEU A 37 -13.49 -18.16 7.60
N ASN A 38 -13.90 -17.13 8.33
CA ASN A 38 -15.07 -16.29 8.02
C ASN A 38 -16.39 -17.10 7.87
N THR A 39 -16.49 -18.27 8.49
CA THR A 39 -17.77 -18.96 8.65
C THR A 39 -18.41 -18.52 9.96
N GLY A 40 -19.69 -18.19 9.94
CA GLY A 40 -20.37 -17.76 11.18
C GLY A 40 -20.41 -18.83 12.27
N VAL A 41 -20.34 -20.11 11.87
CA VAL A 41 -20.33 -21.24 12.80
C VAL A 41 -19.00 -21.33 13.55
N LEU A 42 -17.85 -21.14 12.86
CA LEU A 42 -16.54 -21.15 13.50
C LEU A 42 -16.39 -19.97 14.46
N GLU A 43 -16.82 -18.77 14.04
CA GLU A 43 -16.79 -17.57 14.89
C GLU A 43 -17.60 -17.76 16.17
N GLN A 44 -18.82 -18.29 16.06
CA GLN A 44 -19.66 -18.59 17.21
C GLN A 44 -19.00 -19.63 18.13
N TYR A 45 -18.43 -20.69 17.57
CA TYR A 45 -17.70 -21.70 18.35
C TYR A 45 -16.52 -21.09 19.12
N LEU A 46 -15.74 -20.21 18.48
CA LEU A 46 -14.63 -19.52 19.14
C LEU A 46 -15.12 -18.57 20.23
N GLU A 47 -16.22 -17.84 20.02
CA GLU A 47 -16.84 -16.96 21.02
C GLU A 47 -17.30 -17.77 22.25
N GLU A 48 -18.02 -18.88 22.04
CA GLU A 48 -18.45 -19.80 23.10
C GLU A 48 -17.28 -20.45 23.84
N LYS A 49 -16.22 -20.84 23.13
CA LYS A 49 -14.99 -21.40 23.72
C LYS A 49 -14.25 -20.35 24.56
N ASN A 50 -14.19 -19.11 24.09
CA ASN A 50 -13.51 -18.01 24.78
C ASN A 50 -14.25 -17.57 26.05
N LEU A 51 -15.59 -17.66 26.08
CA LEU A 51 -16.38 -17.48 27.29
C LEU A 51 -15.96 -18.42 28.42
N GLN A 52 -15.58 -19.66 28.09
CA GLN A 52 -15.23 -20.68 29.07
C GLN A 52 -13.74 -20.70 29.41
N ASN A 53 -12.86 -20.59 28.42
CA ASN A 53 -11.43 -20.90 28.57
C ASN A 53 -10.51 -19.67 28.62
N SER A 54 -11.02 -18.44 28.37
CA SER A 54 -10.21 -17.24 28.09
C SER A 54 -9.27 -17.42 26.89
N PHE A 55 -8.89 -16.33 26.22
CA PHE A 55 -7.80 -16.37 25.24
C PHE A 55 -6.49 -16.83 25.88
N GLU A 56 -5.65 -17.52 25.10
CA GLU A 56 -4.29 -17.86 25.51
C GLU A 56 -3.47 -16.57 25.75
N ILE A 57 -2.66 -16.58 26.81
CA ILE A 57 -1.80 -15.46 27.16
C ILE A 57 -0.64 -15.45 26.15
N SER A 58 -0.72 -14.56 25.16
CA SER A 58 0.43 -14.26 24.29
C SER A 58 1.65 -13.89 25.15
N HIS A 59 2.80 -14.49 24.86
CA HIS A 59 4.05 -14.21 25.55
C HIS A 59 4.74 -13.01 24.89
N TRP A 60 4.56 -11.82 25.47
CA TRP A 60 5.37 -10.66 25.09
C TRP A 60 6.86 -10.97 25.28
N ASP A 61 7.66 -10.78 24.22
CA ASP A 61 9.11 -10.88 24.28
C ASP A 61 9.78 -9.68 23.62
N THR A 62 10.28 -8.77 24.45
CA THR A 62 10.99 -7.56 24.01
C THR A 62 12.18 -7.85 23.11
N LYS A 63 12.91 -8.96 23.29
CA LYS A 63 14.07 -9.29 22.44
C LYS A 63 13.61 -9.60 21.02
N LYS A 64 12.52 -10.35 20.87
CA LYS A 64 11.97 -10.71 19.56
C LYS A 64 11.35 -9.50 18.85
N VAL A 65 10.67 -8.64 19.61
CA VAL A 65 10.20 -7.33 19.11
C VAL A 65 11.37 -6.50 18.56
N LEU A 66 12.47 -6.37 19.32
CA LEU A 66 13.66 -5.62 18.87
C LEU A 66 14.31 -6.23 17.62
N ILE A 67 14.34 -7.56 17.51
CA ILE A 67 14.81 -8.25 16.29
C ILE A 67 13.89 -7.90 15.11
N GLY A 68 12.58 -7.96 15.31
CA GLY A 68 11.60 -7.58 14.28
C GLY A 68 11.77 -6.13 13.83
N ILE A 69 11.89 -5.19 14.77
CA ILE A 69 12.17 -3.77 14.47
C ILE A 69 13.48 -3.61 13.68
N ALA A 70 14.54 -4.33 14.07
CA ALA A 70 15.82 -4.27 13.36
C ALA A 70 15.71 -4.78 11.92
N ILE A 71 14.99 -5.88 11.68
CA ILE A 71 14.72 -6.41 10.34
C ILE A 71 13.89 -5.39 9.55
N GLY A 72 12.80 -4.88 10.14
CA GLY A 72 11.93 -3.91 9.50
C GLY A 72 12.66 -2.60 9.16
N ALA A 73 13.56 -2.15 10.01
CA ALA A 73 14.38 -0.95 9.77
C ALA A 73 15.37 -1.14 8.61
N VAL A 74 15.95 -2.34 8.43
CA VAL A 74 16.81 -2.63 7.28
C VAL A 74 15.98 -2.74 5.99
N PHE A 75 14.84 -3.42 6.08
CA PHE A 75 13.98 -3.68 4.92
C PHE A 75 13.12 -2.49 4.52
N SER A 76 12.89 -1.50 5.39
CA SER A 76 12.24 -0.24 5.01
C SER A 76 12.99 0.46 3.88
N GLY A 77 14.32 0.44 3.90
CA GLY A 77 15.15 0.96 2.81
C GLY A 77 14.98 0.16 1.50
N VAL A 78 14.85 -1.16 1.59
CA VAL A 78 14.58 -2.03 0.43
C VAL A 78 13.18 -1.77 -0.12
N THR A 79 12.17 -1.69 0.73
CA THR A 79 10.79 -1.38 0.36
C THR A 79 10.70 0.02 -0.25
N ALA A 80 11.44 1.00 0.28
CA ALA A 80 11.55 2.33 -0.32
C ALA A 80 12.19 2.28 -1.70
N TYR A 81 13.32 1.59 -1.87
CA TYR A 81 13.97 1.44 -3.17
C TYR A 81 13.04 0.77 -4.21
N ILE A 82 12.39 -0.33 -3.84
CA ILE A 82 11.44 -1.04 -4.71
C ILE A 82 10.24 -0.15 -5.03
N GLY A 83 9.71 0.56 -4.02
CA GLY A 83 8.61 1.51 -4.18
C GLY A 83 8.95 2.63 -5.17
N LEU A 84 10.16 3.17 -5.12
CA LEU A 84 10.63 4.19 -6.06
C LEU A 84 10.89 3.63 -7.46
N LYS A 85 11.36 2.38 -7.56
CA LYS A 85 11.70 1.77 -8.85
C LYS A 85 10.48 1.24 -9.61
N ILE A 86 9.53 0.63 -8.91
CA ILE A 86 8.40 -0.12 -9.48
C ILE A 86 7.07 0.61 -9.23
N GLY A 87 7.05 1.64 -8.38
CA GLY A 87 5.81 2.36 -8.03
C GLY A 87 4.90 1.60 -7.06
N LEU A 88 5.38 0.49 -6.47
CA LEU A 88 4.63 -0.33 -5.53
C LEU A 88 5.52 -0.70 -4.32
N ALA A 89 5.06 -0.37 -3.12
CA ALA A 89 5.73 -0.73 -1.88
C ALA A 89 5.47 -2.21 -1.55
N VAL A 90 6.45 -3.07 -1.79
CA VAL A 90 6.40 -4.48 -1.37
C VAL A 90 7.17 -4.63 -0.06
N SER A 91 6.50 -5.07 1.00
CA SER A 91 7.17 -5.45 2.25
C SER A 91 7.63 -6.90 2.15
N ALA A 92 8.94 -7.11 2.06
CA ALA A 92 9.57 -8.44 2.18
C ALA A 92 10.07 -8.71 3.62
N ALA A 93 9.97 -7.71 4.49
CA ALA A 93 10.56 -7.72 5.82
C ALA A 93 9.94 -8.81 6.72
N TRP A 94 8.60 -8.90 6.72
CA TRP A 94 7.88 -9.89 7.51
C TRP A 94 8.30 -11.31 7.16
N TYR A 95 8.50 -11.62 5.87
CA TYR A 95 8.95 -12.94 5.41
C TYR A 95 10.32 -13.32 5.98
N VAL A 96 11.25 -12.35 6.08
CA VAL A 96 12.57 -12.58 6.69
C VAL A 96 12.45 -12.83 8.19
N ALA A 97 11.57 -12.11 8.89
CA ALA A 97 11.29 -12.36 10.30
C ALA A 97 10.70 -13.76 10.52
N TYR A 98 9.82 -14.24 9.63
CA TYR A 98 9.32 -15.62 9.64
C TYR A 98 10.44 -16.65 9.45
N LEU A 99 11.28 -16.48 8.42
CA LEU A 99 12.39 -17.40 8.16
C LEU A 99 13.37 -17.47 9.34
N LEU A 100 13.68 -16.32 9.93
CA LEU A 100 14.54 -16.26 11.11
C LEU A 100 13.89 -16.96 12.31
N GLY A 101 12.61 -16.68 12.56
CA GLY A 101 11.85 -17.34 13.62
C GLY A 101 11.82 -18.86 13.46
N MET A 102 11.63 -19.36 12.24
CA MET A 102 11.72 -20.79 11.94
C MET A 102 13.14 -21.35 12.16
N ALA A 103 14.16 -20.66 11.66
CA ALA A 103 15.56 -21.09 11.84
C ALA A 103 15.96 -21.17 13.32
N LEU A 104 15.43 -20.26 14.14
CA LEU A 104 15.65 -20.19 15.58
C LEU A 104 14.61 -20.98 16.40
N LYS A 105 13.68 -21.67 15.74
CA LYS A 105 12.62 -22.50 16.33
C LYS A 105 11.76 -21.74 17.36
N TRP A 106 11.40 -20.50 17.05
CA TRP A 106 10.46 -19.72 17.85
C TRP A 106 9.06 -20.32 17.77
N SER A 107 8.26 -20.09 18.81
CA SER A 107 6.85 -20.47 18.80
C SER A 107 6.05 -19.62 17.78
N PRO A 108 4.88 -20.09 17.32
CA PRO A 108 4.02 -19.29 16.43
C PRO A 108 3.68 -17.90 16.99
N SER A 109 3.44 -17.79 18.31
CA SER A 109 3.17 -16.50 18.98
C SER A 109 4.37 -15.56 18.97
N GLU A 110 5.56 -16.10 19.20
CA GLU A 110 6.83 -15.37 19.15
C GLU A 110 7.17 -14.87 17.73
N VAL A 111 6.93 -15.70 16.73
CA VAL A 111 7.07 -15.34 15.31
C VAL A 111 6.09 -14.22 14.98
N ASN A 112 4.82 -14.37 15.33
CA ASN A 112 3.77 -13.39 15.05
C ASN A 112 4.10 -12.00 15.65
N ILE A 113 4.53 -11.92 16.91
CA ILE A 113 4.93 -10.64 17.53
C ILE A 113 6.12 -10.01 16.78
N SER A 114 7.15 -10.80 16.47
CA SER A 114 8.31 -10.29 15.73
C SER A 114 7.93 -9.80 14.34
N THR A 115 7.02 -10.50 13.65
CA THR A 115 6.59 -10.14 12.29
C THR A 115 5.71 -8.90 12.31
N SER A 116 4.80 -8.76 13.28
CA SER A 116 4.01 -7.53 13.45
C SER A 116 4.89 -6.31 13.73
N ALA A 117 5.91 -6.45 14.59
CA ALA A 117 6.87 -5.37 14.83
C ALA A 117 7.66 -5.00 13.55
N THR A 118 8.00 -6.01 12.75
CA THR A 118 8.69 -5.83 11.45
C THR A 118 7.82 -5.08 10.44
N THR A 119 6.55 -5.47 10.35
CA THR A 119 5.53 -4.86 9.50
C THR A 119 5.31 -3.41 9.90
N GLY A 120 5.12 -3.13 11.20
CA GLY A 120 4.96 -1.79 11.72
C GLY A 120 6.14 -0.88 11.39
N ALA A 121 7.37 -1.35 11.58
CA ALA A 121 8.57 -0.59 11.24
C ALA A 121 8.68 -0.29 9.73
N THR A 122 8.30 -1.24 8.87
CA THR A 122 8.35 -1.05 7.41
C THR A 122 7.28 -0.05 6.96
N ASN A 123 6.05 -0.20 7.45
CA ASN A 123 4.91 0.62 7.00
C ASN A 123 4.94 2.04 7.53
N ALA A 124 5.57 2.28 8.69
CA ALA A 124 5.85 3.63 9.16
C ALA A 124 6.68 4.45 8.15
N SER A 125 7.47 3.81 7.29
CA SER A 125 8.28 4.47 6.26
C SER A 125 7.54 4.70 4.93
N ILE A 126 6.39 4.05 4.69
CA ILE A 126 5.72 4.06 3.39
C ILE A 126 5.31 5.48 2.97
N GLY A 127 4.93 6.34 3.92
CA GLY A 127 4.64 7.75 3.66
C GLY A 127 5.79 8.49 2.95
N PHE A 128 7.05 8.18 3.27
CA PHE A 128 8.22 8.81 2.66
C PHE A 128 8.38 8.48 1.18
N ILE A 129 7.98 7.27 0.78
CA ILE A 129 8.11 6.81 -0.60
C ILE A 129 7.28 7.70 -1.55
N PHE A 130 6.18 8.27 -1.07
CA PHE A 130 5.25 9.01 -1.93
C PHE A 130 5.58 10.49 -2.11
N THR A 131 6.10 11.15 -1.09
CA THR A 131 6.16 12.62 -1.04
C THR A 131 7.58 13.16 -1.02
N PHE A 132 8.53 12.47 -0.37
CA PHE A 132 9.92 12.93 -0.32
C PHE A 132 10.55 13.00 -1.71
N PRO A 133 10.39 12.01 -2.61
CA PRO A 133 10.88 12.13 -3.98
C PRO A 133 10.31 13.36 -4.68
N ALA A 134 9.04 13.69 -4.48
CA ALA A 134 8.43 14.88 -5.07
C ALA A 134 9.11 16.16 -4.57
N ILE A 135 9.50 16.25 -3.28
CA ILE A 135 10.27 17.39 -2.76
C ILE A 135 11.59 17.56 -3.54
N PHE A 136 12.34 16.47 -3.75
CA PHE A 136 13.60 16.52 -4.47
C PHE A 136 13.42 16.80 -5.97
N LEU A 137 12.39 16.22 -6.60
CA LEU A 137 12.07 16.47 -8.00
C LEU A 137 11.68 17.94 -8.23
N LEU A 138 10.85 18.51 -7.37
CA LEU A 138 10.44 19.91 -7.45
C LEU A 138 11.56 20.91 -7.13
N ALA A 139 12.65 20.45 -6.51
CA ALA A 139 13.79 21.28 -6.13
C ALA A 139 14.98 21.20 -7.10
N TYR A 140 15.16 20.05 -7.77
CA TYR A 140 16.39 19.75 -8.50
C TYR A 140 16.21 19.18 -9.92
N SER A 141 14.99 18.80 -10.32
CA SER A 141 14.78 18.19 -11.63
C SER A 141 14.27 19.21 -12.64
N ASP A 142 15.00 19.33 -13.75
CA ASP A 142 14.66 20.20 -14.87
C ASP A 142 13.31 19.84 -15.52
N ASP A 143 12.84 18.61 -15.34
CA ASP A 143 11.54 18.14 -15.83
C ASP A 143 10.35 18.83 -15.12
N TYR A 144 10.59 19.47 -13.97
CA TYR A 144 9.56 20.11 -13.13
C TYR A 144 9.80 21.62 -12.94
N LEU A 145 10.53 22.26 -13.85
CA LEU A 145 10.72 23.71 -13.85
C LEU A 145 9.38 24.44 -13.95
N VAL A 146 9.28 25.55 -13.22
CA VAL A 146 8.15 26.48 -13.27
C VAL A 146 8.71 27.84 -13.70
N GLY A 147 8.54 28.16 -14.98
CA GLY A 147 9.27 29.27 -15.62
C GLY A 147 10.77 29.03 -15.60
N ASP A 148 11.55 30.02 -15.15
CA ASP A 148 13.02 29.97 -15.16
C ASP A 148 13.65 29.27 -13.93
N GLY A 149 12.84 28.67 -13.05
CA GLY A 149 13.34 28.12 -11.78
C GLY A 149 12.53 26.95 -11.22
N HIS A 150 13.04 26.43 -10.12
CA HIS A 150 12.40 25.34 -9.37
C HIS A 150 11.33 25.88 -8.43
N LEU A 151 10.28 25.08 -8.19
CA LEU A 151 9.21 25.46 -7.25
C LEU A 151 9.72 25.51 -5.80
N ILE A 152 10.72 24.66 -5.50
CA ILE A 152 11.41 24.62 -4.21
C ILE A 152 12.85 25.08 -4.46
N SER A 153 13.26 26.14 -3.79
CA SER A 153 14.56 26.78 -4.00
C SER A 153 15.67 26.11 -3.19
N SER A 154 15.33 25.59 -2.02
CA SER A 154 16.28 24.88 -1.17
C SER A 154 15.59 23.83 -0.31
N VAL A 155 16.27 22.68 -0.12
CA VAL A 155 15.74 21.57 0.68
C VAL A 155 16.64 21.40 1.91
N ASP A 156 16.15 21.81 3.08
CA ASP A 156 16.76 21.38 4.34
C ASP A 156 16.34 19.93 4.64
N THR A 157 17.10 19.00 4.06
CA THR A 157 16.84 17.57 4.20
C THR A 157 16.83 17.12 5.66
N PHE A 158 17.68 17.70 6.53
CA PHE A 158 17.74 17.29 7.94
C PHE A 158 16.50 17.74 8.70
N GLN A 159 16.06 18.99 8.50
CA GLN A 159 14.84 19.52 9.10
C GLN A 159 13.60 18.75 8.64
N LEU A 160 13.46 18.51 7.33
CA LEU A 160 12.32 17.79 6.77
C LEU A 160 12.31 16.32 7.18
N ALA A 161 13.48 15.66 7.21
CA ALA A 161 13.61 14.29 7.69
C ALA A 161 13.30 14.19 9.19
N PHE A 162 13.75 15.15 10.00
CA PHE A 162 13.42 15.21 11.42
C PHE A 162 11.91 15.29 11.64
N ILE A 163 11.23 16.23 10.97
CA ILE A 163 9.77 16.36 11.06
C ILE A 163 9.10 15.08 10.60
N GLY A 164 9.45 14.60 9.41
CA GLY A 164 8.84 13.41 8.83
C GLY A 164 8.99 12.20 9.75
N ILE A 165 10.18 11.93 10.28
CA ILE A 165 10.45 10.70 11.05
C ILE A 165 9.68 10.74 12.36
N ILE A 166 9.83 11.83 13.13
CA ILE A 166 9.22 11.94 14.44
C ILE A 166 7.70 12.02 14.31
N ALA A 167 7.18 12.82 13.38
CA ALA A 167 5.74 12.92 13.17
C ALA A 167 5.13 11.60 12.66
N SER A 168 5.79 10.88 11.74
CA SER A 168 5.31 9.57 11.29
C SER A 168 5.30 8.51 12.39
N MET A 169 6.17 8.60 13.41
CA MET A 169 6.10 7.72 14.58
C MET A 169 4.83 7.95 15.40
N PHE A 170 4.50 9.21 15.70
CA PHE A 170 3.27 9.56 16.43
C PHE A 170 2.00 9.31 15.61
N ALA A 171 2.03 9.62 14.32
CA ALA A 171 0.90 9.40 13.43
C ALA A 171 0.69 7.92 13.12
N GLY A 172 1.76 7.12 13.04
CA GLY A 172 1.68 5.66 12.99
C GLY A 172 0.92 5.12 14.20
N PHE A 173 1.31 5.54 15.41
CA PHE A 173 0.59 5.16 16.63
C PHE A 173 -0.90 5.53 16.57
N LEU A 174 -1.22 6.73 16.09
CA LEU A 174 -2.61 7.16 15.85
C LEU A 174 -3.35 6.23 14.86
N GLY A 175 -2.68 5.78 13.81
CA GLY A 175 -3.21 4.81 12.84
C GLY A 175 -3.59 3.48 13.49
N VAL A 176 -2.73 2.91 14.35
CA VAL A 176 -3.06 1.69 15.13
C VAL A 176 -4.29 1.91 16.00
N MET A 177 -4.33 3.05 16.69
CA MET A 177 -5.41 3.39 17.62
C MET A 177 -6.76 3.55 16.95
N TYR A 178 -6.81 4.12 15.76
CA TYR A 178 -8.07 4.23 15.04
C TYR A 178 -8.58 2.88 14.59
N PHE A 179 -7.71 1.95 14.19
CA PHE A 179 -8.15 0.60 13.91
C PHE A 179 -8.67 -0.14 15.15
N ILE A 180 -8.10 0.11 16.33
CA ILE A 180 -8.59 -0.49 17.58
C ILE A 180 -10.12 -0.30 17.76
N ILE A 181 -10.67 0.81 17.28
CA ILE A 181 -12.13 1.07 17.27
C ILE A 181 -12.86 0.11 16.31
N PHE A 182 -12.36 -0.04 15.09
CA PHE A 182 -13.04 -0.78 14.03
C PHE A 182 -12.78 -2.29 14.04
N ARG A 183 -11.84 -2.78 14.86
CA ARG A 183 -11.42 -4.18 14.84
C ARG A 183 -12.56 -5.16 15.04
N ARG A 184 -13.50 -4.87 15.94
CA ARG A 184 -14.62 -5.77 16.23
C ARG A 184 -15.57 -5.87 15.05
N VAL A 185 -15.89 -4.71 14.48
CA VAL A 185 -16.76 -4.62 13.31
C VAL A 185 -16.19 -5.43 12.15
N TRP A 186 -14.87 -5.35 11.89
CA TRP A 186 -14.27 -5.96 10.70
C TRP A 186 -13.56 -7.31 10.89
N LEU A 187 -13.36 -7.75 12.12
CA LEU A 187 -12.80 -9.08 12.42
C LEU A 187 -13.86 -10.07 12.88
N VAL A 188 -14.98 -9.59 13.44
CA VAL A 188 -15.99 -10.46 14.08
C VAL A 188 -17.38 -10.26 13.48
N GLU A 189 -17.88 -9.03 13.47
CA GLU A 189 -19.30 -8.78 13.13
C GLU A 189 -19.53 -8.85 11.60
N ASP A 190 -18.68 -8.18 10.83
CA ASP A 190 -18.62 -8.17 9.37
C ASP A 190 -17.19 -8.51 8.90
N PRO A 191 -16.78 -9.79 9.00
CA PRO A 191 -15.39 -10.21 8.80
C PRO A 191 -14.93 -9.93 7.37
N LEU A 192 -13.89 -9.09 7.24
CA LEU A 192 -13.31 -8.81 5.93
C LEU A 192 -12.60 -10.05 5.37
N PRO A 193 -12.65 -10.29 4.04
CA PRO A 193 -12.07 -11.48 3.44
C PRO A 193 -10.54 -11.52 3.61
N MET A 194 -9.88 -10.38 3.50
CA MET A 194 -8.42 -10.17 3.59
C MET A 194 -7.62 -11.08 2.64
N PRO A 195 -7.72 -10.87 1.33
CA PRO A 195 -6.94 -11.66 0.37
C PRO A 195 -5.43 -11.58 0.65
N GLY A 196 -4.74 -12.72 0.60
CA GLY A 196 -3.29 -12.82 0.86
C GLY A 196 -2.95 -13.19 2.31
N PHE A 197 -3.92 -13.06 3.22
CA PHE A 197 -3.85 -13.53 4.60
C PHE A 197 -3.50 -15.02 4.70
N GLU A 198 -3.98 -15.83 3.74
CA GLU A 198 -3.75 -17.27 3.66
C GLU A 198 -2.25 -17.61 3.61
N ALA A 199 -1.44 -16.78 2.95
CA ALA A 199 0.00 -16.99 2.85
C ALA A 199 0.70 -16.83 4.21
N THR A 200 0.25 -15.88 5.03
CA THR A 200 0.82 -15.64 6.37
C THR A 200 0.48 -16.78 7.31
N LEU A 201 -0.76 -17.28 7.29
CA LEU A 201 -1.14 -18.47 8.05
C LEU A 201 -0.31 -19.69 7.66
N LYS A 202 -0.09 -19.93 6.37
CA LYS A 202 0.73 -21.08 5.95
C LYS A 202 2.16 -20.99 6.47
N MET A 203 2.71 -19.79 6.59
CA MET A 203 4.03 -19.58 7.21
C MET A 203 4.02 -19.84 8.73
N LEU A 204 2.92 -19.50 9.42
CA LEU A 204 2.74 -19.83 10.83
C LEU A 204 2.60 -21.35 11.06
N ASP A 205 1.89 -22.07 10.19
CA ASP A 205 1.82 -23.54 10.24
C ASP A 205 3.22 -24.16 10.15
N ILE A 206 4.03 -23.71 9.18
CA ILE A 206 5.40 -24.22 9.00
C ILE A 206 6.24 -23.89 10.24
N ALA A 207 6.08 -22.72 10.84
CA ALA A 207 6.76 -22.37 12.09
C ALA A 207 6.33 -23.28 13.26
N SER A 208 5.05 -23.62 13.34
CA SER A 208 4.51 -24.59 14.30
C SER A 208 5.14 -25.98 14.11
N ASP A 209 5.16 -26.48 12.87
CA ASP A 209 5.79 -27.76 12.51
C ASP A 209 7.29 -27.80 12.86
N VAL A 210 8.01 -26.72 12.59
CA VAL A 210 9.44 -26.59 12.93
C VAL A 210 9.65 -26.58 14.45
N SER A 211 8.83 -25.83 15.18
CA SER A 211 8.95 -25.70 16.65
C SER A 211 8.58 -27.00 17.37
N SER A 212 7.56 -27.73 16.88
CA SER A 212 7.09 -29.00 17.43
C SER A 212 7.96 -30.21 17.04
N GLY A 213 8.90 -30.03 16.10
CA GLY A 213 9.85 -31.07 15.70
C GLY A 213 9.39 -31.94 14.52
N ALA A 214 8.34 -31.54 13.80
CA ALA A 214 7.88 -32.17 12.54
C ALA A 214 8.82 -31.85 11.36
N ALA A 215 10.08 -32.28 11.47
CA ALA A 215 11.18 -31.89 10.58
C ALA A 215 10.96 -32.24 9.09
N GLN A 216 10.14 -33.25 8.79
CA GLN A 216 9.91 -33.70 7.42
C GLN A 216 8.96 -32.77 6.64
N ALA A 217 7.84 -32.37 7.26
CA ALA A 217 6.90 -31.41 6.69
C ALA A 217 7.54 -30.03 6.49
N ALA A 218 8.32 -29.59 7.48
CA ALA A 218 9.11 -28.36 7.38
C ALA A 218 10.10 -28.37 6.20
N ARG A 219 10.81 -29.49 6.00
CA ARG A 219 11.81 -29.63 4.94
C ARG A 219 11.19 -29.62 3.54
N GLU A 220 10.04 -30.27 3.37
CA GLU A 220 9.30 -30.27 2.08
C GLU A 220 8.80 -28.87 1.73
N SER A 221 8.26 -28.15 2.71
CA SER A 221 7.80 -26.77 2.55
C SER A 221 8.95 -25.84 2.18
N LEU A 222 10.08 -25.89 2.91
CA LEU A 222 11.27 -25.09 2.63
C LEU A 222 11.87 -25.39 1.25
N LYS A 223 11.89 -26.66 0.83
CA LYS A 223 12.37 -27.05 -0.51
C LYS A 223 11.51 -26.45 -1.61
N THR A 224 10.19 -26.48 -1.43
CA THR A 224 9.23 -25.94 -2.39
C THR A 224 9.42 -24.43 -2.54
N VAL A 225 9.45 -23.70 -1.42
CA VAL A 225 9.65 -22.25 -1.41
C VAL A 225 11.02 -21.86 -1.99
N GLY A 226 12.08 -22.56 -1.61
CA GLY A 226 13.43 -22.33 -2.12
C GLY A 226 13.52 -22.55 -3.63
N LEU A 227 12.91 -23.61 -4.16
CA LEU A 227 12.87 -23.88 -5.60
C LEU A 227 12.16 -22.77 -6.38
N TRP A 228 10.96 -22.37 -5.96
CA TRP A 228 10.21 -21.30 -6.61
C TRP A 228 10.93 -19.96 -6.55
N THR A 229 11.63 -19.67 -5.45
CA THR A 229 12.46 -18.47 -5.32
C THR A 229 13.59 -18.47 -6.34
N VAL A 230 14.34 -19.58 -6.45
CA VAL A 230 15.44 -19.70 -7.43
C VAL A 230 14.93 -19.60 -8.86
N LEU A 231 13.80 -20.24 -9.18
CA LEU A 231 13.18 -20.14 -10.51
C LEU A 231 12.78 -18.71 -10.84
N THR A 232 12.17 -17.99 -9.88
CA THR A 232 11.75 -16.59 -10.07
C THR A 232 12.94 -15.65 -10.23
N MET A 233 13.98 -15.81 -9.40
CA MET A 233 15.22 -15.04 -9.51
C MET A 233 15.93 -15.33 -10.83
N GLY A 234 15.99 -16.59 -11.25
CA GLY A 234 16.54 -17.00 -12.54
C GLY A 234 15.78 -16.37 -13.70
N PHE A 235 14.44 -16.40 -13.67
CA PHE A 235 13.61 -15.74 -14.68
C PHE A 235 13.87 -14.22 -14.73
N MET A 236 13.79 -13.53 -13.58
CA MET A 236 14.06 -12.07 -13.49
C MET A 236 15.47 -11.71 -13.96
N PHE A 237 16.48 -12.54 -13.66
CA PHE A 237 17.85 -12.33 -14.12
C PHE A 237 17.95 -12.37 -15.65
N LEU A 238 17.20 -13.25 -16.32
CA LEU A 238 17.22 -13.35 -17.78
C LEU A 238 16.55 -12.15 -18.45
N ILE A 239 15.45 -11.65 -17.88
CA ILE A 239 14.62 -10.60 -18.51
C ILE A 239 14.96 -9.17 -18.06
N ASP A 240 15.44 -8.95 -16.83
CA ASP A 240 15.59 -7.60 -16.27
C ASP A 240 17.04 -7.24 -15.95
N TYR A 241 17.90 -8.22 -15.67
CA TYR A 241 19.28 -7.92 -15.28
C TYR A 241 20.11 -7.47 -16.48
N PRO A 242 20.69 -6.24 -16.46
CA PRO A 242 21.38 -5.69 -17.61
C PRO A 242 22.81 -6.23 -17.72
N LEU A 243 22.96 -7.43 -18.28
CA LEU A 243 24.26 -8.06 -18.53
C LEU A 243 25.15 -7.21 -19.45
N MET A 244 24.54 -6.51 -20.41
CA MET A 244 25.25 -5.64 -21.35
C MET A 244 25.19 -4.18 -20.89
N TRP A 245 25.95 -3.85 -19.85
CA TRP A 245 25.90 -2.53 -19.21
C TRP A 245 26.21 -1.37 -20.18
N GLY A 246 27.14 -1.57 -21.12
CA GLY A 246 27.48 -0.57 -22.14
C GLY A 246 26.30 -0.21 -23.05
N LYS A 247 25.44 -1.17 -23.38
CA LYS A 247 24.21 -0.92 -24.15
C LYS A 247 23.18 -0.14 -23.32
N LYS A 248 23.02 -0.52 -22.05
CA LYS A 248 22.07 0.16 -21.14
C LYS A 248 22.42 1.63 -20.92
N ILE A 249 23.71 1.96 -20.80
CA ILE A 249 24.16 3.35 -20.71
C ILE A 249 23.83 4.13 -21.98
N ALA A 250 23.87 3.47 -23.15
CA ALA A 250 23.51 4.07 -24.42
C ALA A 250 21.98 4.13 -24.68
N GLY A 251 21.14 3.79 -23.69
CA GLY A 251 19.69 3.75 -23.83
C GLY A 251 19.14 2.53 -24.58
N ILE A 252 19.99 1.53 -24.84
CA ILE A 252 19.62 0.29 -25.54
C ILE A 252 19.33 -0.81 -24.50
N PRO A 253 18.27 -1.61 -24.68
CA PRO A 253 17.94 -2.71 -23.78
C PRO A 253 19.13 -3.67 -23.57
N GLY A 254 19.39 -4.01 -22.31
CA GLY A 254 20.64 -4.62 -21.86
C GLY A 254 20.53 -6.04 -21.30
N SER A 255 19.33 -6.60 -21.20
CA SER A 255 19.10 -7.93 -20.62
C SER A 255 19.52 -9.06 -21.57
N LEU A 256 19.57 -10.29 -21.08
CA LEU A 256 19.83 -11.45 -21.94
C LEU A 256 18.67 -11.66 -22.92
N ALA A 257 17.43 -11.53 -22.45
CA ALA A 257 16.25 -11.63 -23.29
C ALA A 257 16.23 -10.57 -24.39
N ASP A 258 16.65 -9.34 -24.07
CA ASP A 258 16.82 -8.27 -25.07
C ASP A 258 17.89 -8.59 -26.10
N TRP A 259 19.02 -9.13 -25.66
CA TRP A 259 20.07 -9.59 -26.57
C TRP A 259 19.51 -10.62 -27.55
N PHE A 260 18.76 -11.60 -27.06
CA PHE A 260 18.11 -12.59 -27.92
C PHE A 260 17.11 -11.92 -28.87
N ALA A 261 16.23 -11.06 -28.36
CA ALA A 261 15.22 -10.37 -29.16
C ALA A 261 15.87 -9.55 -30.29
N MET A 262 16.89 -8.75 -30.00
CA MET A 262 17.63 -7.96 -31.00
C MET A 262 18.40 -8.84 -31.99
N THR A 263 19.05 -9.91 -31.52
CA THR A 263 19.85 -10.81 -32.39
C THR A 263 18.99 -11.51 -33.43
N PHE A 264 17.74 -11.84 -33.08
CA PHE A 264 16.77 -12.47 -33.96
C PHE A 264 15.83 -11.46 -34.64
N SER A 265 16.21 -10.18 -34.66
CA SER A 265 15.48 -9.12 -35.36
C SER A 265 16.27 -8.62 -36.56
N GLY A 266 15.55 -8.21 -37.62
CA GLY A 266 16.13 -7.43 -38.70
C GLY A 266 16.22 -5.95 -38.33
N ASP A 267 16.62 -5.13 -39.29
CA ASP A 267 16.84 -3.69 -39.06
C ASP A 267 15.55 -2.93 -38.71
N ASP A 268 14.42 -3.29 -39.33
CA ASP A 268 13.12 -2.61 -39.14
C ASP A 268 12.11 -3.40 -38.28
N TRP A 269 12.16 -4.75 -38.31
CA TRP A 269 11.16 -5.63 -37.68
C TRP A 269 11.77 -6.94 -37.18
N GLY A 270 11.20 -7.50 -36.10
CA GLY A 270 11.65 -8.78 -35.54
C GLY A 270 11.03 -9.06 -34.17
N ILE A 271 11.69 -9.85 -33.33
CA ILE A 271 11.22 -10.12 -31.97
C ILE A 271 11.32 -8.85 -31.10
N ALA A 272 12.35 -8.03 -31.31
CA ALA A 272 12.54 -6.77 -30.59
C ALA A 272 11.43 -5.74 -30.89
N SER A 273 10.63 -5.91 -31.95
CA SER A 273 9.54 -4.96 -32.25
C SER A 273 8.36 -5.11 -31.29
N ILE A 274 8.22 -6.27 -30.65
CA ILE A 274 7.13 -6.62 -29.73
C ILE A 274 7.61 -6.91 -28.30
N TYR A 275 8.93 -6.95 -28.09
CA TYR A 275 9.55 -7.23 -26.81
C TYR A 275 10.69 -6.25 -26.54
N THR A 276 10.60 -5.54 -25.41
CA THR A 276 11.68 -4.66 -24.94
C THR A 276 11.76 -4.73 -23.41
N GLU A 277 12.96 -4.97 -22.90
CA GLU A 277 13.30 -5.20 -21.49
C GLU A 277 12.49 -6.32 -20.85
N ARG A 278 11.32 -5.98 -20.30
CA ARG A 278 10.39 -6.88 -19.60
C ARG A 278 8.96 -6.77 -20.15
N TRP A 279 8.76 -5.99 -21.21
CA TRP A 279 7.46 -5.65 -21.76
C TRP A 279 7.21 -6.41 -23.04
N LEU A 280 6.05 -7.07 -23.11
CA LEU A 280 5.43 -7.47 -24.37
C LEU A 280 4.50 -6.35 -24.80
N HIS A 281 4.89 -5.56 -25.79
CA HIS A 281 4.17 -4.37 -26.19
C HIS A 281 3.68 -4.45 -27.63
N GLN A 282 2.81 -3.51 -28.01
CA GLN A 282 2.37 -3.35 -29.39
C GLN A 282 3.57 -3.23 -30.34
N PRO A 283 3.45 -3.71 -31.59
CA PRO A 283 4.55 -3.66 -32.54
C PRO A 283 5.05 -2.21 -32.75
N SER A 284 6.36 -2.02 -32.55
CA SER A 284 7.06 -0.77 -32.78
C SER A 284 8.16 -0.97 -33.82
N ARG A 285 8.35 0.01 -34.70
CA ARG A 285 9.40 -0.06 -35.73
C ARG A 285 10.77 0.04 -35.07
N LEU A 286 11.69 -0.82 -35.47
CA LEU A 286 13.07 -0.82 -34.99
C LEU A 286 13.91 0.26 -35.70
N ALA A 287 14.89 0.79 -34.98
CA ALA A 287 15.99 1.57 -35.52
C ALA A 287 17.29 0.86 -35.13
N ASP A 288 18.15 0.54 -36.10
CA ASP A 288 19.39 -0.21 -35.86
C ASP A 288 19.18 -1.50 -35.02
N GLY A 289 18.10 -2.24 -35.33
CA GLY A 289 17.78 -3.53 -34.69
C GLY A 289 17.27 -3.44 -33.24
N HIS A 290 16.97 -2.25 -32.71
CA HIS A 290 16.37 -2.06 -31.38
C HIS A 290 15.15 -1.14 -31.41
N ALA A 291 14.24 -1.31 -30.46
CA ALA A 291 13.02 -0.51 -30.39
C ALA A 291 13.33 0.85 -29.76
N PRO A 292 13.10 1.98 -30.47
CA PRO A 292 13.27 3.30 -29.91
C PRO A 292 12.22 3.55 -28.82
N PHE A 293 12.52 4.46 -27.89
CA PHE A 293 11.62 4.84 -26.79
C PHE A 293 11.05 3.63 -26.02
N SER A 294 11.85 2.59 -25.80
CA SER A 294 11.45 1.38 -25.10
C SER A 294 10.21 0.67 -25.69
N GLY A 295 10.04 0.73 -27.01
CA GLY A 295 8.93 0.07 -27.70
C GLY A 295 7.67 0.91 -27.85
N ILE A 296 7.73 2.20 -27.52
CA ILE A 296 6.61 3.12 -27.66
C ILE A 296 6.66 3.77 -29.05
N THR A 297 5.56 3.67 -29.79
CA THR A 297 5.43 4.26 -31.14
C THR A 297 5.46 5.79 -31.06
N PRO A 298 6.40 6.47 -31.73
CA PRO A 298 6.40 7.93 -31.82
C PRO A 298 5.14 8.48 -32.49
N TYR A 299 4.82 9.74 -32.21
CA TYR A 299 3.68 10.41 -32.79
C TYR A 299 3.81 10.55 -34.30
N GLU A 300 2.79 10.07 -35.01
CA GLU A 300 2.64 10.23 -36.45
C GLU A 300 1.15 10.41 -36.75
N SER A 301 0.81 11.52 -37.40
CA SER A 301 -0.57 11.82 -37.77
C SER A 301 -1.14 10.71 -38.65
N GLY A 302 -2.22 10.07 -38.19
CA GLY A 302 -2.89 8.96 -38.88
C GLY A 302 -2.42 7.57 -38.46
N ASN A 303 -1.35 7.45 -37.66
CA ASN A 303 -0.92 6.18 -37.09
C ASN A 303 -1.64 5.92 -35.75
N ILE A 304 -2.62 5.03 -35.76
CA ILE A 304 -3.43 4.70 -34.57
C ILE A 304 -2.60 4.18 -33.38
N PHE A 305 -1.44 3.55 -33.64
CA PHE A 305 -0.56 3.05 -32.57
C PHE A 305 0.16 4.18 -31.82
N SER A 306 0.21 5.39 -32.39
CA SER A 306 0.72 6.56 -31.67
C SER A 306 -0.32 7.24 -30.78
N TYR A 307 -1.59 6.82 -30.87
CA TYR A 307 -2.71 7.36 -30.10
C TYR A 307 -3.02 6.52 -28.85
N THR A 308 -2.38 5.36 -28.70
CA THR A 308 -2.60 4.42 -27.60
C THR A 308 -1.32 3.67 -27.28
N PHE A 309 -1.35 2.87 -26.21
CA PHE A 309 -0.29 1.94 -25.89
C PHE A 309 -0.91 0.67 -25.31
N LEU A 310 -0.55 -0.47 -25.89
CA LEU A 310 -0.80 -1.79 -25.32
C LEU A 310 0.53 -2.42 -24.91
N GLY A 311 0.65 -2.76 -23.63
CA GLY A 311 1.80 -3.47 -23.09
C GLY A 311 1.42 -4.38 -21.92
N VAL A 312 2.04 -5.55 -21.89
CA VAL A 312 1.96 -6.52 -20.79
C VAL A 312 3.36 -6.63 -20.19
N GLU A 313 3.51 -6.16 -18.95
CA GLU A 313 4.75 -6.29 -18.20
C GLU A 313 4.88 -7.70 -17.61
N LEU A 314 5.98 -8.38 -17.92
CA LEU A 314 6.31 -9.68 -17.36
C LEU A 314 6.93 -9.53 -15.97
N SER A 315 6.08 -9.36 -14.96
CA SER A 315 6.50 -9.26 -13.57
C SER A 315 5.90 -10.38 -12.72
N PRO A 316 6.70 -11.38 -12.29
CA PRO A 316 6.29 -12.38 -11.30
C PRO A 316 5.63 -11.78 -10.06
N THR A 317 6.10 -10.61 -9.60
CA THR A 317 5.52 -9.91 -8.45
C THR A 317 4.10 -9.42 -8.75
N LEU A 318 3.87 -8.77 -9.90
CA LEU A 318 2.53 -8.32 -10.29
C LEU A 318 1.58 -9.50 -10.54
N LEU A 319 2.09 -10.61 -11.09
CA LEU A 319 1.33 -11.85 -11.27
C LEU A 319 0.89 -12.45 -9.93
N ALA A 320 1.82 -12.53 -8.95
CA ALA A 320 1.51 -13.01 -7.61
C ALA A 320 0.48 -12.12 -6.91
N ILE A 321 0.63 -10.80 -7.00
CA ILE A 321 -0.34 -9.84 -6.46
C ILE A 321 -1.73 -10.06 -7.10
N GLY A 322 -1.80 -10.19 -8.43
CA GLY A 322 -3.04 -10.49 -9.15
C GLY A 322 -3.69 -11.81 -8.74
N TRP A 323 -2.88 -12.83 -8.46
CA TRP A 323 -3.34 -14.12 -7.95
C TRP A 323 -4.03 -13.97 -6.59
N PHE A 324 -3.39 -13.26 -5.65
CA PHE A 324 -3.95 -13.04 -4.31
C PHE A 324 -5.20 -12.18 -4.32
N MET A 325 -5.27 -11.13 -5.15
CA MET A 325 -6.47 -10.29 -5.31
C MET A 325 -7.70 -11.07 -5.82
N LYS A 326 -7.50 -12.27 -6.38
CA LYS A 326 -8.49 -13.06 -7.13
C LYS A 326 -8.91 -12.35 -8.43
N PHE A 327 -9.40 -13.15 -9.38
CA PHE A 327 -9.70 -12.69 -10.75
C PHE A 327 -10.64 -11.47 -10.80
N ARG A 328 -11.70 -11.45 -9.98
CA ARG A 328 -12.70 -10.36 -9.99
C ARG A 328 -12.08 -9.00 -9.68
N VAL A 329 -11.29 -8.90 -8.60
CA VAL A 329 -10.68 -7.63 -8.18
C VAL A 329 -9.56 -7.25 -9.15
N ALA A 330 -8.70 -8.20 -9.52
CA ALA A 330 -7.63 -7.97 -10.49
C ALA A 330 -8.16 -7.47 -11.85
N PHE A 331 -9.29 -8.02 -12.30
CA PHE A 331 -9.97 -7.57 -13.52
C PHE A 331 -10.53 -6.15 -13.38
N LEU A 332 -11.21 -5.83 -12.27
CA LEU A 332 -11.72 -4.48 -12.01
C LEU A 332 -10.61 -3.42 -12.01
N VAL A 333 -9.46 -3.71 -11.39
CA VAL A 333 -8.30 -2.82 -11.41
C VAL A 333 -7.76 -2.67 -12.84
N SER A 334 -7.68 -3.77 -13.59
CA SER A 334 -7.19 -3.77 -14.98
C SER A 334 -8.12 -3.00 -15.94
N LEU A 335 -9.44 -2.96 -15.69
CA LEU A 335 -10.38 -2.15 -16.47
C LEU A 335 -10.04 -0.66 -16.43
N GLY A 336 -9.49 -0.16 -15.32
CA GLY A 336 -9.02 1.23 -15.21
C GLY A 336 -7.93 1.55 -16.23
N SER A 337 -6.96 0.63 -16.40
CA SER A 337 -5.93 0.75 -17.43
C SER A 337 -6.50 0.68 -18.84
N LEU A 338 -7.49 -0.19 -19.08
CA LEU A 338 -8.15 -0.27 -20.40
C LEU A 338 -8.88 1.03 -20.75
N VAL A 339 -9.64 1.60 -19.81
CA VAL A 339 -10.32 2.89 -20.01
C VAL A 339 -9.30 4.01 -20.23
N ALA A 340 -8.20 4.03 -19.47
CA ALA A 340 -7.16 5.03 -19.65
C ALA A 340 -6.53 4.94 -21.05
N TRP A 341 -6.02 3.78 -21.44
CA TRP A 341 -5.22 3.61 -22.65
C TRP A 341 -6.03 3.50 -23.94
N PHE A 342 -7.23 2.92 -23.91
CA PHE A 342 -8.03 2.68 -25.12
C PHE A 342 -9.19 3.65 -25.30
N TYR A 343 -9.50 4.47 -24.29
CA TYR A 343 -10.58 5.46 -24.39
C TYR A 343 -10.08 6.88 -24.12
N LEU A 344 -9.54 7.15 -22.93
CA LEU A 344 -9.18 8.51 -22.54
C LEU A 344 -7.95 9.06 -23.29
N VAL A 345 -6.86 8.29 -23.38
CA VAL A 345 -5.64 8.72 -24.08
C VAL A 345 -5.91 9.00 -25.57
N PRO A 346 -6.54 8.08 -26.35
CA PRO A 346 -6.86 8.36 -27.75
C PRO A 346 -7.77 9.56 -27.91
N LEU A 347 -8.78 9.73 -27.03
CA LEU A 347 -9.69 10.87 -27.06
C LEU A 347 -8.96 12.20 -26.86
N VAL A 348 -8.03 12.26 -25.90
CA VAL A 348 -7.21 13.46 -25.63
C VAL A 348 -6.39 13.86 -26.86
N ILE A 349 -5.80 12.89 -27.55
CA ILE A 349 -4.97 13.14 -28.75
C ILE A 349 -5.84 13.50 -29.95
N MET A 350 -6.98 12.81 -30.15
CA MET A 350 -7.93 13.10 -31.23
C MET A 350 -8.56 14.49 -31.10
N MET A 351 -8.79 14.95 -29.87
CA MET A 351 -9.33 16.28 -29.58
C MET A 351 -8.24 17.37 -29.49
N ASP A 352 -6.97 17.00 -29.61
CA ASP A 352 -5.81 17.87 -29.46
C ASP A 352 -5.89 18.77 -28.21
N VAL A 353 -6.20 18.14 -27.07
CA VAL A 353 -6.49 18.86 -25.82
C VAL A 353 -5.25 19.65 -25.37
N PRO A 354 -5.37 20.97 -25.11
CA PRO A 354 -4.25 21.77 -24.67
C PRO A 354 -3.83 21.41 -23.24
N VAL A 355 -2.53 21.22 -23.04
CA VAL A 355 -1.90 20.86 -21.77
C VAL A 355 -1.11 22.06 -21.25
N TYR A 356 -1.23 22.38 -19.95
CA TYR A 356 -0.41 23.43 -19.34
C TYR A 356 1.04 22.95 -19.23
N ASP A 357 1.97 23.67 -19.85
CA ASP A 357 3.40 23.47 -19.72
C ASP A 357 3.95 24.37 -18.61
N PRO A 358 4.41 23.83 -17.46
CA PRO A 358 4.90 24.65 -16.36
C PRO A 358 6.18 25.43 -16.69
N ALA A 359 7.04 24.91 -17.58
CA ALA A 359 8.28 25.57 -17.96
C ALA A 359 8.00 26.77 -18.87
N LEU A 360 7.05 26.63 -19.80
CA LEU A 360 6.67 27.72 -20.70
C LEU A 360 5.60 28.67 -20.11
N GLY A 361 4.91 28.25 -19.05
CA GLY A 361 3.84 29.03 -18.42
C GLY A 361 2.60 29.21 -19.32
N GLN A 362 2.42 28.36 -20.33
CA GLN A 362 1.34 28.45 -21.30
C GLN A 362 0.72 27.09 -21.61
N TYR A 363 -0.46 27.09 -22.20
CA TYR A 363 -1.12 25.89 -22.67
C TYR A 363 -0.67 25.57 -24.10
N VAL A 364 -0.16 24.35 -24.30
CA VAL A 364 0.34 23.84 -25.59
C VAL A 364 -0.54 22.67 -26.05
N PRO A 365 -1.04 22.67 -27.30
CA PRO A 365 -1.75 21.52 -27.88
C PRO A 365 -0.91 20.24 -27.80
N ILE A 366 -1.57 19.10 -27.58
CA ILE A 366 -0.83 17.88 -27.27
C ILE A 366 -0.07 17.32 -28.46
N THR A 367 -0.57 17.55 -29.67
CA THR A 367 0.06 17.08 -30.91
C THR A 367 1.33 17.87 -31.26
N GLU A 368 1.45 19.11 -30.80
CA GLU A 368 2.63 19.97 -30.98
C GLU A 368 3.86 19.36 -30.30
N TYR A 369 3.68 18.67 -29.17
CA TYR A 369 4.76 17.92 -28.52
C TYR A 369 5.36 16.81 -29.40
N GLY A 370 4.58 16.26 -30.33
CA GLY A 370 5.05 15.21 -31.24
C GLY A 370 5.95 15.74 -32.35
N ASP A 371 6.00 17.06 -32.58
CA ASP A 371 6.85 17.68 -33.57
C ASP A 371 8.30 17.77 -33.06
N LEU A 372 9.21 17.12 -33.77
CA LEU A 372 10.64 17.11 -33.44
C LEU A 372 11.34 18.44 -33.79
N THR A 373 10.66 19.33 -34.53
CA THR A 373 11.24 20.57 -35.07
C THR A 373 10.91 21.81 -34.24
N SER A 374 9.96 21.72 -33.32
CA SER A 374 9.52 22.82 -32.45
C SER A 374 9.61 22.40 -30.98
N LEU A 375 10.03 23.33 -30.11
CA LEU A 375 10.01 23.10 -28.67
C LEU A 375 8.62 23.47 -28.13
N PRO A 376 8.04 22.68 -27.22
CA PRO A 376 8.63 21.54 -26.49
C PRO A 376 8.55 20.20 -27.23
N VAL A 377 9.64 19.42 -27.25
CA VAL A 377 9.69 18.10 -27.94
C VAL A 377 9.42 16.95 -26.95
N TYR A 378 8.38 16.17 -27.22
CA TYR A 378 8.06 14.91 -26.53
C TYR A 378 7.43 13.89 -27.51
N PRO A 379 8.25 13.07 -28.19
CA PRO A 379 7.83 12.27 -29.36
C PRO A 379 6.75 11.22 -29.06
N ILE A 380 6.61 10.84 -27.79
CA ILE A 380 5.64 9.84 -27.31
C ILE A 380 4.40 10.55 -26.72
N VAL A 381 3.64 11.21 -27.59
CA VAL A 381 2.47 12.04 -27.26
C VAL A 381 1.43 11.29 -26.41
N GLN A 382 1.25 9.98 -26.61
CA GLN A 382 0.37 9.14 -25.79
C GLN A 382 0.78 9.08 -24.32
N TRP A 383 2.09 9.09 -24.02
CA TRP A 383 2.57 9.14 -22.65
C TRP A 383 2.46 10.54 -22.05
N LYS A 384 2.59 11.59 -22.86
CA LYS A 384 2.29 12.97 -22.42
C LYS A 384 0.82 13.11 -22.07
N ALA A 385 -0.08 12.57 -22.90
CA ALA A 385 -1.52 12.55 -22.68
C ALA A 385 -1.88 11.82 -21.40
N PHE A 386 -1.30 10.64 -21.22
CA PHE A 386 -1.49 9.84 -20.02
C PHE A 386 -1.03 10.59 -18.77
N SER A 387 0.19 11.12 -18.78
CA SER A 387 0.81 11.74 -17.60
C SER A 387 0.20 13.08 -17.20
N SER A 388 -0.26 13.89 -18.16
CA SER A 388 -0.76 15.25 -17.89
C SER A 388 -2.27 15.33 -17.70
N ILE A 389 -3.06 14.68 -18.56
CA ILE A 389 -4.54 14.78 -18.54
C ILE A 389 -5.15 13.56 -17.87
N VAL A 390 -4.82 12.35 -18.32
CA VAL A 390 -5.51 11.14 -17.84
C VAL A 390 -5.20 10.85 -16.38
N LYS A 391 -3.96 11.05 -15.92
CA LYS A 391 -3.63 11.00 -14.49
C LYS A 391 -4.42 12.04 -13.68
N THR A 392 -4.62 13.25 -14.20
CA THR A 392 -5.43 14.29 -13.55
C THR A 392 -6.91 13.89 -13.45
N ILE A 393 -7.48 13.26 -14.49
CA ILE A 393 -8.83 12.68 -14.45
C ILE A 393 -8.89 11.54 -13.41
N ALA A 394 -7.88 10.67 -13.38
CA ALA A 394 -7.80 9.57 -12.42
C ALA A 394 -7.73 10.09 -10.97
N ILE A 395 -6.97 11.15 -10.72
CA ILE A 395 -6.94 11.89 -9.45
C ILE A 395 -8.35 12.35 -9.05
N GLY A 396 -9.09 12.96 -9.98
CA GLY A 396 -10.47 13.40 -9.75
C GLY A 396 -11.41 12.22 -9.46
N ALA A 397 -11.24 11.09 -10.14
CA ALA A 397 -12.00 9.87 -9.89
C ALA A 397 -11.68 9.25 -8.52
N ILE A 398 -10.41 9.28 -8.08
CA ILE A 398 -9.99 8.86 -6.73
C ILE A 398 -10.64 9.75 -5.67
N LEU A 399 -10.61 11.07 -5.85
CA LEU A 399 -11.25 12.02 -4.94
C LEU A 399 -12.76 11.79 -4.86
N GLY A 400 -13.43 11.66 -6.02
CA GLY A 400 -14.87 11.39 -6.09
C GLY A 400 -15.26 10.06 -5.46
N GLY A 401 -14.50 8.99 -5.73
CA GLY A 401 -14.68 7.67 -5.12
C GLY A 401 -14.46 7.70 -3.60
N GLY A 402 -13.45 8.42 -3.13
CA GLY A 402 -13.17 8.61 -1.70
C GLY A 402 -14.29 9.34 -0.96
N ILE A 403 -14.78 10.46 -1.52
CA ILE A 403 -15.93 11.20 -0.96
C ILE A 403 -17.18 10.34 -0.96
N TYR A 404 -17.47 9.63 -2.06
CA TYR A 404 -18.62 8.71 -2.13
C TYR A 404 -18.51 7.58 -1.09
N GLY A 405 -17.30 7.04 -0.88
CA GLY A 405 -17.01 6.07 0.18
C GLY A 405 -17.31 6.62 1.57
N LEU A 406 -16.89 7.84 1.88
CA LEU A 406 -17.18 8.53 3.15
C LEU A 406 -18.69 8.70 3.36
N LEU A 407 -19.40 9.13 2.32
CA LEU A 407 -20.87 9.29 2.36
C LEU A 407 -21.56 7.95 2.63
N LYS A 408 -21.12 6.86 2.01
CA LYS A 408 -21.66 5.52 2.24
C LYS A 408 -21.39 5.01 3.65
N MET A 409 -20.27 5.39 4.25
CA MET A 409 -19.88 4.99 5.62
C MET A 409 -20.41 5.91 6.72
N THR A 410 -21.12 6.99 6.36
CA THR A 410 -21.69 7.95 7.32
C THR A 410 -22.51 7.28 8.43
N PRO A 411 -23.39 6.27 8.16
CA PRO A 411 -24.13 5.60 9.23
C PRO A 411 -23.23 4.92 10.28
N THR A 412 -22.15 4.28 9.83
CA THR A 412 -21.17 3.63 10.71
C THR A 412 -20.44 4.66 11.57
N PHE A 413 -20.01 5.78 10.99
CA PHE A 413 -19.36 6.85 11.74
C PHE A 413 -20.28 7.46 12.80
N VAL A 414 -21.56 7.69 12.47
CA VAL A 414 -22.53 8.26 13.42
C VAL A 414 -22.70 7.36 14.65
N ASN A 415 -22.81 6.04 14.45
CA ASN A 415 -22.90 5.08 15.56
C ASN A 415 -21.64 5.12 16.43
N ILE A 416 -20.45 5.11 15.81
CA ILE A 416 -19.18 5.15 16.55
C ILE A 416 -19.00 6.46 17.31
N PHE A 417 -19.33 7.60 16.70
CA PHE A 417 -19.28 8.88 17.41
C PHE A 417 -20.26 8.92 18.58
N SER A 418 -21.43 8.27 18.45
CA SER A 418 -22.36 8.07 19.56
C SER A 418 -21.76 7.21 20.67
N ASP A 419 -21.13 6.07 20.32
CA ASP A 419 -20.52 5.14 21.27
C ASP A 419 -19.31 5.75 21.99
N ILE A 420 -18.49 6.53 21.27
CA ILE A 420 -17.40 7.31 21.87
C ILE A 420 -18.00 8.36 22.82
N SER A 421 -19.06 9.07 22.39
CA SER A 421 -19.70 10.09 23.21
C SER A 421 -20.38 9.53 24.46
N SER A 422 -20.90 8.29 24.42
CA SER A 422 -21.47 7.62 25.59
C SER A 422 -20.38 7.12 26.54
N ALA A 423 -19.26 6.61 26.02
CA ALA A 423 -18.08 6.28 26.84
C ALA A 423 -17.56 7.50 27.62
N PHE A 424 -17.53 8.68 26.98
CA PHE A 424 -17.21 9.95 27.66
C PHE A 424 -18.18 10.32 28.80
N SER A 425 -19.41 9.79 28.79
CA SER A 425 -20.41 10.06 29.83
C SER A 425 -20.29 9.17 31.08
N GLY A 426 -19.34 8.23 31.10
CA GLY A 426 -18.94 7.47 32.29
C GLY A 426 -19.23 5.97 32.26
N GLU A 427 -19.74 5.42 31.15
CA GLU A 427 -19.75 3.97 30.94
C GLU A 427 -18.33 3.55 30.51
N LYS A 428 -17.53 3.14 31.50
CA LYS A 428 -16.23 2.52 31.24
C LYS A 428 -16.48 1.28 30.41
N GLY A 429 -15.99 1.27 29.17
CA GLY A 429 -16.01 0.04 28.36
C GLY A 429 -15.24 -1.03 29.12
N ASP A 430 -15.94 -2.06 29.59
CA ASP A 430 -15.31 -3.13 30.34
C ASP A 430 -14.28 -3.84 29.45
N GLU A 431 -13.08 -4.06 29.98
CA GLU A 431 -12.04 -4.87 29.32
C GLU A 431 -12.55 -6.26 28.98
N TYR A 432 -13.59 -6.73 29.65
CA TYR A 432 -14.31 -7.97 29.40
C TYR A 432 -15.79 -7.67 29.26
N ILE A 433 -16.36 -7.98 28.09
CA ILE A 433 -17.80 -7.88 27.89
C ILE A 433 -18.45 -9.15 28.42
N GLU A 434 -19.20 -9.02 29.50
CA GLU A 434 -20.04 -10.07 30.08
C GLU A 434 -20.95 -10.66 28.97
N ASP A 435 -21.07 -11.98 28.90
CA ASP A 435 -21.76 -12.77 27.84
C ASP A 435 -21.08 -12.86 26.45
N ARG A 436 -20.00 -12.13 26.18
CA ARG A 436 -19.27 -12.20 24.88
C ARG A 436 -17.87 -12.80 24.95
N GLY A 437 -17.21 -12.77 26.12
CA GLY A 437 -15.90 -13.39 26.30
C GLY A 437 -14.74 -12.69 25.59
N TRP A 438 -14.99 -11.49 25.04
CA TRP A 438 -14.03 -10.73 24.25
C TRP A 438 -13.31 -9.69 25.10
N TYR A 439 -11.99 -9.56 24.89
CA TYR A 439 -11.21 -8.50 25.52
C TYR A 439 -11.07 -7.30 24.59
N GLU A 440 -11.59 -6.15 25.02
CA GLU A 440 -11.51 -4.90 24.25
C GLU A 440 -10.58 -3.87 24.92
N TRP A 441 -9.77 -3.21 24.10
CA TRP A 441 -9.03 -2.01 24.50
C TRP A 441 -10.01 -0.90 24.95
N PRO A 442 -9.82 -0.29 26.14
CA PRO A 442 -10.71 0.73 26.66
C PRO A 442 -10.85 1.94 25.72
N LEU A 443 -12.10 2.27 25.34
CA LEU A 443 -12.38 3.42 24.46
C LEU A 443 -11.95 4.76 25.07
N ASP A 444 -11.92 4.86 26.41
CA ASP A 444 -11.50 6.03 27.18
C ASP A 444 -10.07 6.49 26.88
N HIS A 445 -9.21 5.58 26.41
CA HIS A 445 -7.83 5.91 26.06
C HIS A 445 -7.74 6.72 24.75
N ILE A 446 -8.66 6.51 23.80
CA ILE A 446 -8.59 7.10 22.45
C ILE A 446 -8.53 8.63 22.50
N PRO A 447 -9.41 9.34 23.22
CA PRO A 447 -9.34 10.79 23.32
C PRO A 447 -8.05 11.33 23.93
N ILE A 448 -7.52 10.63 24.93
CA ILE A 448 -6.27 11.02 25.62
C ILE A 448 -5.13 10.98 24.62
N PHE A 449 -5.01 9.89 23.88
CA PHE A 449 -3.99 9.75 22.86
C PHE A 449 -4.19 10.68 21.66
N MET A 450 -5.44 10.97 21.27
CA MET A 450 -5.72 12.02 20.28
C MET A 450 -5.23 13.39 20.76
N GLY A 451 -5.43 13.73 22.04
CA GLY A 451 -4.91 14.96 22.63
C GLY A 451 -3.38 15.00 22.68
N ILE A 452 -2.74 13.89 23.03
CA ILE A 452 -1.27 13.75 23.02
C ILE A 452 -0.73 13.90 21.59
N ALA A 453 -1.32 13.19 20.62
CA ALA A 453 -0.95 13.28 19.22
C ALA A 453 -1.14 14.71 18.69
N PHE A 454 -2.26 15.35 19.01
CA PHE A 454 -2.53 16.74 18.61
C PHE A 454 -1.43 17.70 19.09
N LEU A 455 -1.09 17.65 20.38
CA LEU A 455 -0.02 18.47 20.96
C LEU A 455 1.36 18.11 20.41
N ALA A 456 1.65 16.83 20.23
CA ALA A 456 2.90 16.35 19.65
C ALA A 456 3.07 16.86 18.22
N MET A 457 2.04 16.77 17.38
CA MET A 457 2.07 17.25 15.99
C MET A 457 2.34 18.76 15.92
N ILE A 458 1.70 19.56 16.78
CA ILE A 458 1.98 21.00 16.86
C ILE A 458 3.44 21.24 17.25
N LEU A 459 3.92 20.56 18.29
CA LEU A 459 5.28 20.73 18.80
C LEU A 459 6.33 20.32 17.77
N ILE A 460 6.14 19.19 17.07
CA ILE A 460 7.09 18.68 16.08
C ILE A 460 7.21 19.64 14.90
N PHE A 461 6.10 20.14 14.36
CA PHE A 461 6.14 21.08 13.24
C PHE A 461 6.66 22.45 13.65
N TRP A 462 6.34 22.91 14.87
CA TRP A 462 6.88 24.16 15.40
C TRP A 462 8.39 24.10 15.64
N VAL A 463 8.87 23.06 16.32
CA VAL A 463 10.32 22.81 16.52
C VAL A 463 11.02 22.58 15.19
N GLY A 464 10.32 21.94 14.25
CA GLY A 464 10.75 21.76 12.87
C GLY A 464 10.70 23.02 12.01
N GLY A 465 10.55 24.22 12.58
CA GLY A 465 10.72 25.50 11.89
C GLY A 465 9.46 26.11 11.25
N PHE A 466 8.31 25.44 11.31
CA PHE A 466 7.07 26.02 10.81
C PHE A 466 6.40 26.94 11.86
N PRO A 467 5.68 27.98 11.45
CA PRO A 467 4.92 28.81 12.38
C PRO A 467 3.82 28.00 13.10
N VAL A 468 3.52 28.40 14.34
CA VAL A 468 2.60 27.66 15.24
C VAL A 468 1.18 27.58 14.66
N LEU A 469 0.67 28.66 14.05
CA LEU A 469 -0.68 28.70 13.51
C LEU A 469 -0.89 27.66 12.39
N PRO A 470 -0.03 27.61 11.34
CA PRO A 470 0.00 26.50 10.40
C PRO A 470 0.08 25.13 11.06
N ALA A 471 0.96 24.94 12.07
CA ALA A 471 1.12 23.65 12.74
C ALA A 471 -0.17 23.19 13.45
N ILE A 472 -0.93 24.11 14.05
CA ILE A 472 -2.25 23.83 14.65
C ILE A 472 -3.24 23.40 13.57
N VAL A 473 -3.35 24.18 12.48
CA VAL A 473 -4.28 23.84 11.39
C VAL A 473 -3.92 22.50 10.75
N PHE A 474 -2.63 22.24 10.57
CA PHE A 474 -2.13 20.96 10.09
C PHE A 474 -2.54 19.82 11.03
N ALA A 475 -2.30 19.95 12.33
CA ALA A 475 -2.66 18.92 13.30
C ALA A 475 -4.17 18.62 13.27
N VAL A 476 -5.02 19.64 13.19
CA VAL A 476 -6.48 19.45 13.04
C VAL A 476 -6.82 18.67 11.77
N VAL A 477 -6.30 19.13 10.63
CA VAL A 477 -6.58 18.49 9.33
C VAL A 477 -6.07 17.05 9.33
N LEU A 478 -4.83 16.81 9.78
CA LEU A 478 -4.23 15.49 9.83
C LEU A 478 -5.05 14.53 10.70
N LEU A 479 -5.32 14.88 11.96
CA LEU A 479 -6.06 14.00 12.86
C LEU A 479 -7.47 13.68 12.32
N SER A 480 -8.18 14.71 11.81
CA SER A 480 -9.52 14.51 11.25
C SER A 480 -9.52 13.62 10.00
N THR A 481 -8.54 13.81 9.11
CA THR A 481 -8.48 13.07 7.84
C THR A 481 -7.97 11.65 8.07
N THR A 482 -6.98 11.45 8.96
CA THR A 482 -6.50 10.11 9.33
C THR A 482 -7.60 9.26 9.94
N PHE A 483 -8.46 9.85 10.78
CA PHE A 483 -9.61 9.14 11.33
C PHE A 483 -10.63 8.75 10.25
N LEU A 484 -11.09 9.73 9.46
CA LEU A 484 -12.16 9.51 8.47
C LEU A 484 -11.72 8.62 7.31
N LEU A 485 -10.51 8.84 6.79
CA LEU A 485 -9.98 8.10 5.65
C LEU A 485 -9.33 6.77 6.05
N GLY A 486 -8.86 6.63 7.29
CA GLY A 486 -8.32 5.38 7.82
C GLY A 486 -9.33 4.24 7.76
N ALA A 487 -10.59 4.53 8.12
CA ALA A 487 -11.65 3.54 8.04
C ALA A 487 -11.89 3.01 6.61
N ILE A 488 -11.81 3.90 5.61
CA ILE A 488 -11.93 3.53 4.20
C ILE A 488 -10.71 2.71 3.76
N ALA A 489 -9.51 3.13 4.15
CA ALA A 489 -8.28 2.45 3.78
C ALA A 489 -8.26 1.01 4.29
N VAL A 490 -8.66 0.79 5.55
CA VAL A 490 -8.79 -0.55 6.15
C VAL A 490 -9.84 -1.38 5.42
N ARG A 491 -11.03 -0.83 5.14
CA ARG A 491 -12.07 -1.57 4.43
C ARG A 491 -11.62 -1.99 3.04
N VAL A 492 -11.05 -1.05 2.28
CA VAL A 492 -10.55 -1.35 0.92
C VAL A 492 -9.45 -2.39 1.00
N MET A 493 -8.49 -2.25 1.92
CA MET A 493 -7.46 -3.26 2.14
C MET A 493 -8.05 -4.62 2.46
N GLY A 494 -9.04 -4.72 3.35
CA GLY A 494 -9.64 -6.00 3.68
C GLY A 494 -10.43 -6.61 2.52
N GLU A 495 -10.93 -5.81 1.59
CA GLU A 495 -11.63 -6.30 0.37
C GLU A 495 -10.66 -6.68 -0.77
N THR A 496 -9.56 -5.94 -0.95
CA THR A 496 -8.65 -6.09 -2.09
C THR A 496 -7.31 -6.75 -1.76
N GLY A 497 -6.92 -6.78 -0.49
CA GLY A 497 -5.58 -7.20 -0.03
C GLY A 497 -4.52 -6.11 -0.16
N ILE A 498 -4.85 -4.93 -0.71
CA ILE A 498 -3.91 -3.83 -0.93
C ILE A 498 -4.52 -2.51 -0.46
N GLU A 499 -3.77 -1.78 0.36
CA GLU A 499 -4.18 -0.47 0.84
C GLU A 499 -4.08 0.61 -0.25
N PRO A 500 -5.10 1.46 -0.44
CA PRO A 500 -5.04 2.60 -1.34
C PRO A 500 -4.32 3.79 -0.70
N VAL A 501 -3.10 3.59 -0.18
CA VAL A 501 -2.34 4.63 0.56
C VAL A 501 -2.09 5.84 -0.33
N SER A 502 -1.67 5.62 -1.59
CA SER A 502 -1.38 6.70 -2.53
C SER A 502 -2.62 7.53 -2.86
N GLY A 503 -3.76 6.89 -3.11
CA GLY A 503 -5.02 7.57 -3.45
C GLY A 503 -5.56 8.41 -2.30
N THR A 504 -5.59 7.85 -1.08
CA THR A 504 -6.03 8.57 0.11
C THR A 504 -5.07 9.71 0.49
N SER A 505 -3.76 9.49 0.33
CA SER A 505 -2.74 10.53 0.56
C SER A 505 -2.88 11.69 -0.44
N PHE A 506 -3.26 11.40 -1.69
CA PHE A 506 -3.50 12.45 -2.68
C PHE A 506 -4.67 13.37 -2.30
N ILE A 507 -5.75 12.80 -1.75
CA ILE A 507 -6.89 13.58 -1.24
C ILE A 507 -6.43 14.54 -0.13
N VAL A 508 -5.62 14.05 0.80
CA VAL A 508 -5.08 14.88 1.89
C VAL A 508 -4.12 15.94 1.37
N LEU A 509 -3.24 15.60 0.42
CA LEU A 509 -2.36 16.56 -0.22
C LEU A 509 -3.16 17.72 -0.84
N LEU A 510 -4.24 17.42 -1.57
CA LEU A 510 -5.12 18.44 -2.14
C LEU A 510 -5.76 19.31 -1.06
N ILE A 511 -6.27 18.71 0.03
CA ILE A 511 -6.85 19.47 1.15
C ILE A 511 -5.79 20.40 1.77
N LEU A 512 -4.59 19.89 2.04
CA LEU A 512 -3.50 20.68 2.63
C LEU A 512 -3.04 21.81 1.70
N LEU A 513 -2.90 21.56 0.40
CA LEU A 513 -2.57 22.60 -0.59
C LEU A 513 -3.67 23.65 -0.68
N LEU A 514 -4.94 23.25 -0.71
CA LEU A 514 -6.06 24.19 -0.72
C LEU A 514 -6.06 25.07 0.53
N VAL A 515 -5.79 24.50 1.70
CA VAL A 515 -5.72 25.23 2.98
C VAL A 515 -4.52 26.19 2.99
N PHE A 516 -3.29 25.71 2.74
CA PHE A 516 -2.08 26.52 2.92
C PHE A 516 -1.79 27.49 1.77
N LEU A 517 -2.34 27.29 0.58
CA LEU A 517 -2.17 28.23 -0.54
C LEU A 517 -3.26 29.31 -0.59
N ASN A 518 -4.44 29.07 -0.01
CA ASN A 518 -5.56 30.02 -0.09
C ASN A 518 -5.85 30.76 1.22
N LEU A 519 -5.41 30.24 2.37
CA LEU A 519 -5.56 30.95 3.65
C LEU A 519 -4.32 31.80 3.95
N PRO A 520 -4.48 33.02 4.49
CA PRO A 520 -3.38 33.88 4.89
C PRO A 520 -2.73 33.35 6.16
N MET A 521 -1.90 32.32 6.01
CA MET A 521 -1.28 31.58 7.13
C MET A 521 0.13 32.11 7.50
N GLY A 522 0.59 33.15 6.80
CA GLY A 522 1.94 33.70 6.97
C GLY A 522 3.05 32.83 6.39
N LEU A 523 2.70 31.82 5.57
CA LEU A 523 3.63 30.98 4.84
C LEU A 523 3.91 31.55 3.46
N THR A 524 5.15 31.41 2.99
CA THR A 524 5.50 31.54 1.57
C THR A 524 4.90 30.39 0.77
N LYS A 525 4.81 30.54 -0.57
CA LYS A 525 4.33 29.47 -1.45
C LYS A 525 5.16 28.18 -1.30
N GLU A 526 6.48 28.32 -1.18
CA GLU A 526 7.41 27.20 -1.00
C GLU A 526 7.15 26.50 0.33
N GLU A 527 7.04 27.24 1.43
CA GLU A 527 6.73 26.67 2.75
C GLU A 527 5.36 25.97 2.77
N SER A 528 4.34 26.55 2.12
CA SER A 528 3.02 25.92 1.98
C SER A 528 3.09 24.58 1.24
N VAL A 529 3.88 24.49 0.17
CA VAL A 529 4.08 23.25 -0.60
C VAL A 529 4.85 22.22 0.23
N LEU A 530 5.95 22.62 0.87
CA LEU A 530 6.74 21.75 1.75
C LEU A 530 5.90 21.21 2.91
N MET A 531 5.11 22.07 3.55
CA MET A 531 4.24 21.68 4.65
C MET A 531 3.17 20.69 4.22
N ALA A 532 2.58 20.88 3.03
CA ALA A 532 1.61 19.94 2.47
C ALA A 532 2.25 18.59 2.11
N LEU A 533 3.44 18.59 1.51
CA LEU A 533 4.16 17.37 1.14
C LEU A 533 4.62 16.58 2.36
N VAL A 534 5.26 17.23 3.34
CA VAL A 534 5.67 16.58 4.60
C VAL A 534 4.44 16.12 5.38
N GLY A 535 3.39 16.93 5.43
CA GLY A 535 2.14 16.55 6.08
C GLY A 535 1.49 15.32 5.47
N THR A 536 1.56 15.21 4.14
CA THR A 536 1.09 14.03 3.40
C THR A 536 1.96 12.80 3.68
N THR A 537 3.27 12.96 3.90
CA THR A 537 4.15 11.88 4.39
C THR A 537 3.61 11.28 5.67
N VAL A 538 3.34 12.15 6.65
CA VAL A 538 2.90 11.75 7.99
C VAL A 538 1.55 11.04 7.92
N PHE A 539 0.64 11.58 7.13
CA PHE A 539 -0.65 10.95 6.84
C PHE A 539 -0.47 9.56 6.20
N GLY A 540 0.35 9.45 5.15
CA GLY A 540 0.59 8.19 4.44
C GLY A 540 1.17 7.10 5.34
N SER A 541 2.09 7.47 6.24
CA SER A 541 2.62 6.56 7.27
C SER A 541 1.53 6.09 8.23
N ALA A 542 0.66 6.98 8.70
CA ALA A 542 -0.44 6.64 9.61
C ALA A 542 -1.46 5.68 8.99
N ILE A 543 -1.88 5.98 7.76
CA ILE A 543 -2.85 5.17 7.02
C ILE A 543 -2.27 3.80 6.71
N SER A 544 -1.02 3.74 6.26
CA SER A 544 -0.41 2.46 5.92
C SER A 544 -0.25 1.54 7.14
N LEU A 545 0.04 2.13 8.30
CA LEU A 545 0.07 1.35 9.53
C LEU A 545 -1.33 0.85 9.93
N SER A 546 -2.36 1.70 9.80
CA SER A 546 -3.73 1.37 10.22
C SER A 546 -4.32 0.17 9.48
N GLY A 547 -4.07 0.06 8.17
CA GLY A 547 -4.52 -1.07 7.38
C GLY A 547 -3.78 -2.34 7.75
N THR A 548 -2.45 -2.32 7.75
CA THR A 548 -1.71 -3.58 7.77
C THR A 548 -1.78 -4.26 9.12
N VAL A 549 -1.88 -3.45 10.18
CA VAL A 549 -2.14 -3.91 11.54
C VAL A 549 -3.41 -4.78 11.63
N VAL A 550 -4.43 -4.53 10.81
CA VAL A 550 -5.64 -5.36 10.74
C VAL A 550 -5.33 -6.80 10.35
N GLY A 551 -4.45 -6.99 9.37
CA GLY A 551 -3.99 -8.32 8.96
C GLY A 551 -3.24 -9.03 10.08
N ASP A 552 -2.39 -8.30 10.81
CA ASP A 552 -1.67 -8.82 11.97
C ASP A 552 -2.61 -9.22 13.11
N TYR A 553 -3.64 -8.42 13.41
CA TYR A 553 -4.67 -8.79 14.38
C TYR A 553 -5.45 -10.02 13.94
N LYS A 554 -5.80 -10.11 12.66
CA LYS A 554 -6.47 -11.27 12.10
C LYS A 554 -5.60 -12.51 12.30
N ASN A 555 -4.31 -12.47 11.95
CA ASN A 555 -3.36 -13.58 12.16
C ASN A 555 -3.31 -14.01 13.62
N SER A 556 -3.24 -13.01 14.50
CA SER A 556 -3.13 -13.21 15.93
C SER A 556 -4.36 -13.88 16.55
N LEU A 557 -5.56 -13.48 16.10
CA LEU A 557 -6.81 -14.08 16.55
C LEU A 557 -6.85 -15.58 16.23
N TYR A 558 -6.27 -16.01 15.11
CA TYR A 558 -6.24 -17.41 14.69
C TYR A 558 -5.14 -18.26 15.32
N ILE A 559 -4.21 -17.66 16.04
CA ILE A 559 -3.27 -18.39 16.90
C ILE A 559 -3.67 -18.30 18.38
N GLY A 560 -4.88 -17.80 18.67
CA GLY A 560 -5.41 -17.70 20.04
C GLY A 560 -4.84 -16.56 20.87
N ASN A 561 -4.08 -15.63 20.27
CA ASN A 561 -3.51 -14.50 20.99
C ASN A 561 -4.59 -13.46 21.34
N ARG A 562 -4.52 -12.92 22.56
CA ARG A 562 -5.33 -11.75 22.96
C ARG A 562 -5.03 -10.54 22.06
N PRO A 563 -6.06 -9.87 21.50
CA PRO A 563 -5.88 -8.66 20.70
C PRO A 563 -5.03 -7.59 21.41
N TYR A 564 -5.23 -7.38 22.71
CA TYR A 564 -4.46 -6.41 23.51
C TYR A 564 -2.93 -6.62 23.49
N HIS A 565 -2.44 -7.85 23.30
CA HIS A 565 -1.00 -8.13 23.31
C HIS A 565 -0.30 -7.81 21.98
N ILE A 566 -1.05 -7.42 20.95
CA ILE A 566 -0.52 -7.02 19.62
C ILE A 566 -0.66 -5.51 19.41
N SER A 567 -1.65 -4.89 20.06
CA SER A 567 -1.85 -3.44 20.17
C SER A 567 -0.66 -2.75 20.83
#